data_AF-A0A9N9JY03-F1
#
_entry.id   AF-A0A9N9JY03-F1
#
_cell.length_a   1.000
_cell.length_b   1.000
_cell.length_c   1.000
_cell.angle_alpha   90.00
_cell.angle_beta   90.00
_cell.angle_gamma   90.00
#
_symmetry.space_group_name_H-M   'P 1'
#
loop_
_entity.id
_entity.type
_entity.pdbx_description
1 polymer ?
#
loop_
_entity_poly.entity_id
_entity_poly.type
_entity_poly.pdbx_seq_one_letter_code
_entity_poly.pdbx_strand_id
1 'polypeptide(L)'
;MSGLTLPQLFVYPIAGVQVVTVKRNSSVPYIPPEIIRIILDLLKDDKKTLAACALVNHTFNLYATPILYHTVAFTFPHTFTLFVNATNDIKRRCSKM
;
A
#
# COMPACT_ATOMS: atom_id res chain seq x y z
N MET A 1 41.72 14.05 -36.56
CA MET A 1 40.34 13.73 -36.14
C MET A 1 40.34 13.60 -34.63
N SER A 2 39.94 14.67 -33.97
CA SER A 2 40.02 14.83 -32.52
C SER A 2 38.86 14.07 -31.86
N GLY A 3 39.16 12.98 -31.16
CA GLY A 3 38.18 12.23 -30.37
C GLY A 3 37.97 12.89 -29.01
N LEU A 4 36.73 13.25 -28.69
CA LEU A 4 36.36 13.76 -27.36
C LEU A 4 36.30 12.61 -26.36
N THR A 5 37.25 12.57 -25.42
CA THR A 5 37.23 11.66 -24.28
C THR A 5 36.52 12.32 -23.10
N LEU A 6 35.43 11.71 -22.65
CA LEU A 6 34.72 12.09 -21.41
C LEU A 6 35.46 11.52 -20.19
N PRO A 7 35.75 12.31 -19.13
CA PRO A 7 36.44 11.79 -17.96
C PRO A 7 35.48 10.95 -17.08
N GLN A 8 35.89 9.72 -16.79
CA GLN A 8 35.22 8.82 -15.85
C GLN A 8 35.40 9.35 -14.41
N LEU A 9 34.30 9.74 -13.77
CA LEU A 9 34.30 10.42 -12.47
C LEU A 9 34.06 9.52 -11.25
N PHE A 10 34.14 8.19 -11.38
CA PHE A 10 33.97 7.30 -10.21
C PHE A 10 34.97 6.16 -10.19
N VAL A 11 35.97 6.34 -9.32
CA VAL A 11 36.86 5.30 -8.81
C VAL A 11 36.08 4.51 -7.75
N TYR A 12 35.91 3.21 -7.96
CA TYR A 12 35.63 2.27 -6.87
C TYR A 12 36.63 1.12 -6.96
N PRO A 13 37.45 0.88 -5.91
CA PRO A 13 38.23 -0.34 -5.79
C PRO A 13 37.34 -1.41 -5.15
N ILE A 14 37.44 -2.66 -5.63
CA ILE A 14 37.48 -3.90 -4.84
C ILE A 14 37.37 -5.06 -5.84
N ALA A 15 38.47 -5.80 -5.96
CA ALA A 15 38.52 -7.10 -6.58
C ALA A 15 37.84 -8.13 -5.66
N GLY A 16 36.99 -9.01 -6.21
CA GLY A 16 36.40 -10.10 -5.45
C GLY A 16 35.41 -10.97 -6.24
N VAL A 17 35.92 -12.07 -6.80
CA VAL A 17 35.25 -13.33 -7.16
C VAL A 17 34.02 -13.25 -8.10
N GLN A 18 34.24 -13.57 -9.39
CA GLN A 18 33.16 -13.95 -10.30
C GLN A 18 32.66 -15.37 -9.97
N VAL A 19 31.56 -15.47 -9.24
CA VAL A 19 30.68 -16.65 -9.30
C VAL A 19 29.60 -16.34 -10.31
N VAL A 20 29.77 -16.81 -11.55
CA VAL A 20 28.71 -16.75 -12.57
C VAL A 20 27.67 -17.80 -12.23
N THR A 21 26.76 -17.45 -11.32
CA THR A 21 25.46 -18.11 -11.26
C THR A 21 24.67 -17.59 -12.45
N VAL A 22 24.23 -18.50 -13.34
CA VAL A 22 23.27 -18.17 -14.40
C VAL A 22 21.95 -17.80 -13.70
N LYS A 23 21.83 -16.53 -13.34
CA LYS A 23 20.66 -15.95 -12.67
C LYS A 23 19.59 -15.86 -13.74
N ARG A 24 18.48 -16.59 -13.57
CA ARG A 24 17.26 -16.35 -14.36
C ARG A 24 16.96 -14.85 -14.23
N ASN A 25 17.19 -14.10 -15.29
CA ASN A 25 16.73 -12.72 -15.39
C ASN A 25 15.22 -12.77 -15.59
N SER A 26 14.48 -13.16 -14.55
CA SER A 26 13.10 -12.74 -14.37
C SER A 26 13.18 -11.24 -14.06
N SER A 27 13.45 -10.43 -15.10
CA SER A 27 13.47 -8.98 -14.97
C SER A 27 12.04 -8.58 -14.63
N VAL A 28 11.76 -8.44 -13.35
CA VAL A 28 10.52 -7.83 -12.90
C VAL A 28 10.46 -6.47 -13.59
N PRO A 29 9.41 -6.18 -14.37
CA PRO A 29 9.33 -4.92 -15.08
C PRO A 29 9.43 -3.79 -14.07
N TYR A 30 10.41 -2.92 -14.26
CA TYR A 30 10.58 -1.75 -13.42
C TYR A 30 9.50 -0.73 -13.77
N ILE A 31 8.70 -0.36 -12.78
CA ILE A 31 7.70 0.70 -12.88
C ILE A 31 8.16 1.83 -11.96
N PRO A 32 8.30 3.07 -12.47
CA PRO A 32 8.62 4.21 -11.63
C PRO A 32 7.57 4.41 -10.52
N PRO A 33 8.00 4.76 -9.29
CA PRO A 33 7.10 4.93 -8.16
C PRO A 33 6.02 6.00 -8.37
N GLU A 34 6.28 7.01 -9.20
CA GLU A 34 5.33 8.06 -9.55
C GLU A 34 4.10 7.48 -10.28
N ILE A 35 4.33 6.52 -11.17
CA ILE A 35 3.25 5.85 -11.91
C ILE A 35 2.41 4.99 -10.96
N ILE A 36 3.07 4.28 -10.03
CA ILE A 36 2.38 3.50 -8.99
C ILE A 36 1.49 4.42 -8.13
N ARG A 37 1.99 5.60 -7.74
CA ARG A 37 1.20 6.60 -7.00
C ARG A 37 -0.05 7.03 -7.77
N ILE A 38 0.08 7.36 -9.05
CA ILE A 38 -1.06 7.78 -9.88
C ILE A 38 -2.11 6.66 -9.98
N ILE A 39 -1.68 5.42 -10.20
CA ILE A 39 -2.59 4.26 -10.26
C ILE A 39 -3.34 4.08 -8.93
N LEU A 40 -2.63 4.14 -7.80
CA LEU A 40 -3.23 3.95 -6.49
C LEU A 40 -4.16 5.11 -6.08
N ASP A 41 -3.88 6.34 -6.53
CA ASP A 41 -4.72 7.51 -6.27
C ASP A 41 -6.05 7.43 -7.05
N LEU A 42 -6.02 6.92 -8.28
CA LEU A 42 -7.23 6.63 -9.06
C LEU A 42 -8.11 5.54 -8.41
N LEU A 43 -7.52 4.67 -7.59
CA LEU A 43 -8.21 3.59 -6.86
C LEU A 43 -8.66 3.99 -5.46
N LYS A 44 -8.54 5.27 -5.08
CA LYS A 44 -8.80 5.75 -3.71
C LYS A 44 -10.20 5.42 -3.19
N ASP A 45 -11.20 5.42 -4.06
CA ASP A 45 -12.60 5.14 -3.71
C ASP A 45 -12.88 3.63 -3.57
N ASP A 46 -12.19 2.79 -4.35
CA ASP A 46 -12.28 1.34 -4.24
C ASP A 46 -11.26 0.77 -3.25
N LYS A 47 -11.59 0.90 -1.96
CA LYS A 47 -10.74 0.44 -0.85
C LYS A 47 -10.41 -1.07 -0.94
N LYS A 48 -11.27 -1.90 -1.53
CA LYS A 48 -11.03 -3.34 -1.63
C LYS A 48 -9.91 -3.65 -2.62
N THR A 49 -9.99 -3.03 -3.80
CA THR A 49 -8.97 -3.18 -4.84
C THR A 49 -7.65 -2.55 -4.39
N LEU A 50 -7.70 -1.39 -3.73
CA LEU A 50 -6.52 -0.75 -3.15
C LEU A 50 -5.81 -1.61 -2.09
N ALA A 51 -6.57 -2.29 -1.24
CA ALA A 51 -6.03 -3.23 -0.26
C ALA A 51 -5.38 -4.45 -0.92
N ALA A 52 -5.97 -4.97 -2.01
CA ALA A 52 -5.36 -6.06 -2.78
C ALA A 52 -4.03 -5.62 -3.43
N CYS A 53 -3.97 -4.40 -3.98
CA CYS A 53 -2.75 -3.84 -4.55
C CYS A 53 -1.61 -3.72 -3.53
N ALA A 54 -1.92 -3.40 -2.26
CA ALA A 54 -0.93 -3.30 -1.19
C ALA A 54 -0.19 -4.64 -0.92
N LEU A 55 -0.78 -5.79 -1.27
CA LEU A 55 -0.20 -7.12 -1.03
C LEU A 55 0.77 -7.57 -2.13
N VAL A 56 0.85 -6.85 -3.25
CA VAL A 56 1.63 -7.28 -4.42
C VAL A 56 3.14 -7.20 -4.16
N ASN A 57 3.62 -6.09 -3.61
CA ASN A 57 5.02 -5.91 -3.26
C ASN A 57 5.20 -4.79 -2.20
N HIS A 58 6.41 -4.66 -1.69
CA HIS A 58 6.75 -3.64 -0.68
C HIS A 58 6.50 -2.21 -1.16
N THR A 59 6.80 -1.90 -2.43
CA THR A 59 6.62 -0.55 -3.00
C THR A 59 5.16 -0.16 -3.05
N PHE A 60 4.29 -1.06 -3.50
CA PHE A 60 2.84 -0.85 -3.51
C PHE A 60 2.30 -0.69 -2.10
N ASN A 61 2.77 -1.51 -1.14
CA ASN A 61 2.37 -1.36 0.26
C ASN A 61 2.70 0.04 0.81
N LEU A 62 3.92 0.52 0.53
CA LEU A 62 4.39 1.82 1.02
C LEU A 62 3.51 2.98 0.52
N TYR A 63 3.07 2.94 -0.73
CA TYR A 63 2.21 3.98 -1.31
C TYR A 63 0.71 3.78 -1.04
N ALA A 64 0.23 2.54 -0.91
CA ALA A 64 -1.19 2.27 -0.68
C ALA A 64 -1.61 2.51 0.78
N THR A 65 -0.73 2.22 1.75
CA THR A 65 -0.98 2.38 3.19
C THR A 65 -1.52 3.77 3.55
N PRO A 66 -0.87 4.90 3.17
CA PRO A 66 -1.42 6.22 3.50
C PRO A 66 -2.80 6.45 2.87
N ILE A 67 -3.07 5.96 1.66
CA ILE A 67 -4.38 6.15 0.99
C ILE A 67 -5.49 5.31 1.67
N LEU A 68 -5.14 4.15 2.20
CA LEU A 68 -6.05 3.27 2.93
C LEU A 68 -6.43 3.83 4.30
N TYR A 69 -5.45 4.36 5.04
CA TYR A 69 -5.63 4.70 6.46
C TYR A 69 -5.71 6.21 6.76
N HIS A 70 -5.50 7.09 5.79
CA HIS A 70 -5.67 8.54 6.00
C HIS A 70 -7.14 8.93 6.24
N THR A 71 -8.09 8.17 5.70
CA THR A 71 -9.53 8.41 5.92
C THR A 71 -10.20 7.11 6.30
N VAL A 72 -10.58 6.99 7.58
CA VAL A 72 -11.28 5.82 8.11
C VAL A 72 -12.72 6.22 8.38
N ALA A 73 -13.67 5.51 7.75
CA ALA A 73 -15.09 5.65 8.04
C ALA A 73 -15.53 4.45 8.89
N PHE A 74 -15.99 4.71 10.10
CA PHE A 74 -16.58 3.67 10.95
C PHE A 74 -18.06 3.51 10.58
N THR A 75 -18.36 2.47 9.80
CA THR A 75 -19.74 2.00 9.67
C THR A 75 -20.03 1.08 10.84
N PHE A 76 -20.77 1.55 11.84
CA PHE A 76 -21.19 0.73 12.97
C PHE A 76 -22.27 -0.25 12.54
N PRO A 77 -22.02 -1.57 12.50
CA PRO A 77 -23.07 -2.56 12.28
C PRO A 77 -23.53 -3.09 13.64
N HIS A 78 -24.81 -2.99 13.90
CA HIS A 78 -25.57 -3.84 14.85
C HIS A 78 -25.34 -3.70 16.36
N THR A 79 -24.19 -3.23 16.86
CA THR A 79 -24.01 -3.06 18.32
C THR A 79 -24.88 -1.94 18.87
N PHE A 80 -24.96 -0.79 18.18
CA PHE A 80 -25.80 0.31 18.64
C PHE A 80 -27.29 -0.06 18.66
N THR A 81 -27.77 -0.87 17.70
CA THR A 81 -29.16 -1.36 17.73
C THR A 81 -29.43 -2.30 18.90
N LEU A 82 -28.47 -3.12 19.33
CA LEU A 82 -28.63 -3.94 20.54
C LEU A 82 -28.71 -3.07 21.80
N PHE A 83 -27.86 -2.04 21.90
CA PHE A 83 -27.94 -1.07 23.01
C PHE A 83 -29.25 -0.29 23.00
N VAL A 84 -29.73 0.15 21.83
CA VAL A 84 -31.02 0.83 21.68
C VAL A 84 -32.18 -0.09 22.06
N ASN A 85 -32.14 -1.37 21.67
CA ASN A 85 -33.18 -2.33 22.05
C ASN A 85 -33.16 -2.64 23.55
N ALA A 86 -31.98 -2.81 24.16
CA ALA A 86 -31.85 -3.03 25.59
C ALA A 86 -32.35 -1.83 26.42
N THR A 87 -32.00 -0.60 26.00
CA THR A 87 -32.48 0.62 26.66
C THR A 87 -33.99 0.82 26.49
N ASN A 88 -34.55 0.48 25.33
CA ASN A 88 -35.99 0.49 25.10
C ASN A 88 -36.73 -0.55 25.96
N ASP A 89 -36.17 -1.74 26.17
CA ASP A 89 -36.77 -2.78 27.04
C ASP A 89 -36.81 -2.32 28.50
N ILE A 90 -35.71 -1.75 29.01
CA ILE A 90 -35.62 -1.19 30.36
C ILE A 90 -36.66 -0.08 30.55
N LYS A 91 -36.74 0.86 29.61
CA LYS A 91 -37.72 1.97 29.64
C LYS A 91 -39.16 1.45 29.69
N ARG A 92 -39.47 0.39 28.94
CA ARG A 92 -40.81 -0.21 28.90
C ARG A 92 -41.19 -0.91 30.20
N ARG A 93 -40.23 -1.55 30.88
CA ARG A 93 -40.44 -2.17 32.19
C ARG A 93 -40.68 -1.13 33.28
N CYS A 94 -39.90 -0.05 33.30
CA CYS A 94 -40.07 1.02 34.28
C CYS A 94 -41.37 1.83 34.10
N SER A 95 -41.93 1.91 32.89
CA SER A 95 -43.20 2.61 32.63
C SER A 95 -44.45 1.81 33.03
N LYS A 96 -44.30 0.53 33.40
CA LYS A 96 -45.41 -0.37 33.77
C LYS A 96 -45.55 -0.59 35.28
N MET A 97 -44.65 -0.05 36.09
CA MET A 97 -44.79 0.08 37.55
C MET A 97 -45.44 1.41 37.88
#